data_AF-A0A7J6VMI7-F1
#
_entry.id   AF-A0A7J6VMI7-F1
#
_cell.length_a   1.000
_cell.length_b   1.000
_cell.length_c   1.000
_cell.angle_alpha   90.00
_cell.angle_beta   90.00
_cell.angle_gamma   90.00
#
_symmetry.space_group_name_H-M   'P 1'
#
loop_
_entity.id
_entity.type
_entity.pdbx_description
1 polymer ?
#
loop_
_entity_poly.entity_id
_entity_poly.type
_entity_poly.pdbx_seq_one_letter_code
_entity_poly.pdbx_strand_id
1 'polypeptide(L)' 'MSFTKEKVILVLESASIAAGSVLRICDEVASGRIRATAAIVRSPGHHGLQDAAMGFCIFNNVAIAANHLLEK' A
#
# COMPACT_ATOMS: atom_id res chain seq x y z
N MET A 1 22.37 11.57 -6.46
CA MET A 1 21.71 11.24 -5.16
C MET A 1 22.15 9.83 -4.78
N SER A 2 22.87 9.63 -3.68
CA SER A 2 23.39 8.30 -3.29
C SER A 2 22.34 7.51 -2.49
N PHE A 3 21.94 6.35 -3.01
CA PHE A 3 21.09 5.39 -2.32
C PHE A 3 21.96 4.47 -1.47
N THR A 4 21.91 4.65 -0.15
CA THR A 4 22.56 3.71 0.78
C THR A 4 21.60 2.56 1.09
N LYS A 5 22.13 1.41 1.52
CA LYS A 5 21.31 0.22 1.83
C LYS A 5 20.24 0.52 2.88
N GLU A 6 20.57 1.33 3.88
CA GLU A 6 19.68 1.76 4.96
C GLU A 6 18.50 2.57 4.41
N LYS A 7 18.75 3.46 3.44
CA LYS A 7 17.69 4.25 2.80
C LYS A 7 16.76 3.40 1.94
N VAL A 8 17.29 2.34 1.30
CA VAL A 8 16.47 1.40 0.53
C VAL A 8 15.56 0.58 1.45
N ILE A 9 16.09 0.10 2.58
CA ILE A 9 15.31 -0.65 3.59
C ILE A 9 14.16 0.21 4.11
N LEU A 10 14.43 1.46 4.48
CA LEU A 10 13.40 2.38 4.99
C LEU A 10 12.27 2.62 3.96
N VAL A 11 12.59 2.69 2.67
CA VAL A 11 11.59 2.87 1.61
C VAL A 11 10.68 1.65 1.47
N LEU A 12 11.24 0.43 1.54
CA LEU A 12 10.47 -0.81 1.48
C LEU A 12 9.57 -0.99 2.72
N GLU A 13 10.08 -0.67 3.90
CA GLU A 13 9.28 -0.67 5.14
C GLU A 13 8.11 0.31 5.05
N SER A 14 8.37 1.55 4.61
CA SER A 14 7.34 2.57 4.39
C SER A 14 6.27 2.10 3.39
N ALA A 15 6.68 1.51 2.27
CA ALA A 15 5.75 0.96 1.27
C ALA A 15 4.89 -0.19 1.84
N SER A 16 5.48 -1.04 2.66
CA SER A 16 4.78 -2.17 3.31
C SER A 16 3.74 -1.66 4.31
N ILE A 17 4.10 -0.67 5.13
CA ILE A 17 3.17 -0.01 6.07
C ILE A 17 2.03 0.68 5.31
N ALA A 18 2.32 1.32 4.18
CA ALA A 18 1.30 1.93 3.33
C ALA A 18 0.28 0.92 2.82
N ALA A 19 0.74 -0.19 2.23
CA ALA A 19 -0.13 -1.27 1.75
C ALA A 19 -0.96 -1.87 2.91
N GLY A 20 -0.31 -2.21 4.03
CA GLY A 20 -0.98 -2.78 5.21
C GLY A 20 -2.03 -1.85 5.84
N SER A 21 -1.78 -0.53 5.82
CA SER A 21 -2.72 0.47 6.32
C SER A 21 -3.99 0.52 5.46
N VAL A 22 -3.84 0.47 4.13
CA VAL A 22 -4.97 0.40 3.18
C VAL A 22 -5.74 -0.91 3.35
N LEU A 23 -5.07 -2.04 3.55
CA LEU A 23 -5.75 -3.31 3.86
C LEU A 23 -6.61 -3.20 5.12
N ARG A 24 -6.04 -2.67 6.20
CA ARG A 24 -6.74 -2.55 7.48
C ARG A 24 -7.99 -1.68 7.38
N ILE A 25 -7.88 -0.47 6.80
CA ILE A 25 -9.04 0.42 6.69
C ILE A 25 -10.12 -0.12 5.73
N CYS A 26 -9.72 -0.83 4.67
CA CYS A 26 -10.65 -1.53 3.79
C CYS A 26 -11.41 -2.64 4.54
N ASP A 27 -10.74 -3.40 5.41
CA ASP A 27 -11.37 -4.42 6.25
C ASP A 27 -12.38 -3.82 7.24
N GLU A 28 -12.07 -2.67 7.84
CA GLU A 28 -13.01 -1.96 8.73
C GLU A 28 -14.29 -1.55 7.99
N VAL A 29 -14.17 -1.03 6.76
CA VAL A 29 -15.33 -0.67 5.92
C VAL A 29 -16.11 -1.91 5.49
N ALA A 30 -15.41 -2.93 4.98
CA ALA A 30 -16.04 -4.16 4.47
C ALA A 30 -16.78 -4.92 5.59
N SER A 31 -16.28 -4.87 6.83
CA SER A 31 -16.94 -5.45 8.00
C SER A 31 -18.15 -4.67 8.51
N GLY A 32 -18.43 -3.47 7.97
CA GLY A 32 -19.50 -2.59 8.42
C GLY A 32 -19.21 -1.84 9.73
N ARG A 33 -17.99 -1.95 10.30
CA ARG A 33 -17.60 -1.22 11.52
C ARG A 33 -17.53 0.29 11.29
N ILE A 34 -17.20 0.72 10.07
CA ILE A 34 -17.22 2.12 9.65
C ILE A 34 -17.87 2.28 8.27
N ARG A 35 -18.51 3.44 8.03
CA ARG A 35 -19.20 3.75 6.76
C ARG A 35 -18.26 4.13 5.62
N ALA A 36 -17.16 4.81 5.95
CA ALA A 36 -16.23 5.40 4.99
C ALA A 36 -14.87 5.61 5.67
N THR A 37 -13.81 5.71 4.87
CA THR A 37 -12.45 5.85 5.36
C THR A 37 -11.57 6.61 4.37
N ALA A 38 -10.40 7.06 4.83
CA ALA A 38 -9.33 7.60 4.01
C ALA A 38 -7.97 7.18 4.60
N ALA A 39 -7.01 6.83 3.75
CA ALA A 39 -5.65 6.48 4.16
C ALA A 39 -4.66 7.51 3.61
N ILE A 40 -3.94 8.18 4.51
CA ILE A 40 -2.84 9.09 4.16
C ILE A 40 -1.55 8.30 4.29
N VAL A 41 -1.03 7.80 3.16
CA VAL A 41 0.08 6.85 3.15
C VAL A 41 1.20 7.26 2.21
N ARG A 42 2.41 6.80 2.53
CA ARG A 42 3.61 6.86 1.68
C ARG A 42 4.34 5.52 1.79
N SER A 43 4.79 4.89 0.71
CA SER A 43 4.71 5.31 -0.70
C SER A 43 3.29 5.30 -1.27
N PRO A 44 3.00 6.07 -2.34
CA PRO A 44 1.76 5.89 -3.11
C PRO A 44 1.71 4.49 -3.74
N GLY A 45 0.57 4.14 -4.36
CA GLY A 45 0.38 2.79 -4.90
C GLY A 45 -0.09 2.63 -6.34
N HIS A 46 -0.90 3.53 -6.89
CA HIS A 46 -1.67 3.23 -8.11
C HIS A 46 -0.86 2.95 -9.40
N HIS A 47 0.44 3.20 -9.44
CA HIS A 47 1.33 2.86 -10.57
C HIS A 47 2.16 1.58 -10.36
N GLY A 48 2.10 0.93 -9.19
CA GLY A 48 2.88 -0.27 -8.91
C GLY A 48 2.50 -1.40 -9.87
N LEU A 49 3.50 -1.98 -10.55
CA LEU A 49 3.32 -3.16 -11.37
C LEU A 49 3.64 -4.42 -10.55
N GLN A 50 3.32 -5.60 -11.09
CA GLN A 50 3.57 -6.87 -10.41
C GLN A 50 5.07 -7.15 -10.21
N ASP A 51 5.91 -6.71 -11.16
CA ASP A 51 7.35 -7.01 -11.22
C ASP A 51 8.22 -5.75 -11.28
N ALA A 52 7.64 -4.55 -11.13
CA ALA A 52 8.38 -3.30 -11.20
C ALA A 52 7.74 -2.15 -10.39
N ALA A 53 8.61 -1.34 -9.77
CA ALA A 53 8.22 -0.05 -9.20
C ALA A 53 8.15 1.03 -10.28
N MET A 54 7.13 1.90 -10.23
CA MET A 54 6.91 2.99 -11.20
C MET A 54 6.21 4.17 -10.54
N GLY A 55 6.48 5.40 -10.98
CA GLY A 55 5.73 6.58 -10.54
C GLY A 55 5.71 6.76 -9.02
N PHE A 56 6.85 6.53 -8.36
CA PHE A 56 7.03 6.52 -6.90
C PHE A 56 6.28 5.42 -6.13
N CYS A 57 5.59 4.51 -6.84
CA CYS A 57 4.86 3.39 -6.26
C CYS A 57 5.75 2.14 -6.26
N ILE A 58 6.00 1.60 -5.07
CA ILE A 58 6.70 0.30 -4.90
C ILE A 58 5.71 -0.85 -5.01
N PHE A 59 4.57 -0.74 -4.32
CA PHE A 59 3.47 -1.70 -4.35
C PHE A 59 2.21 -1.04 -4.87
N ASN A 60 1.29 -1.82 -5.43
CA ASN A 60 -0.03 -1.32 -5.79
C ASN A 60 -1.03 -1.45 -4.65
N ASN A 61 -1.02 -0.49 -3.73
CA ASN A 61 -1.87 -0.50 -2.54
C ASN A 61 -3.36 -0.73 -2.87
N VAL A 62 -3.86 -0.13 -3.97
CA VAL A 62 -5.26 -0.25 -4.39
C VAL A 62 -5.55 -1.65 -4.94
N ALA A 63 -4.70 -2.16 -5.84
CA ALA A 63 -4.87 -3.49 -6.41
C ALA A 63 -4.73 -4.60 -5.34
N ILE A 64 -3.76 -4.46 -4.43
CA ILE A 64 -3.56 -5.37 -3.30
C ILE A 64 -4.81 -5.40 -2.42
N ALA A 65 -5.38 -4.25 -2.09
CA ALA A 65 -6.59 -4.18 -1.28
C ALA A 65 -7.83 -4.74 -1.98
N ALA A 66 -7.98 -4.47 -3.28
CA ALA A 66 -9.04 -5.08 -4.07
C ALA A 66 -8.91 -6.61 -4.08
N ASN A 67 -7.71 -7.14 -4.34
CA ASN A 67 -7.47 -8.58 -4.35
C ASN A 67 -7.75 -9.22 -2.98
N HIS A 68 -7.25 -8.61 -1.89
CA HIS A 68 -7.49 -9.07 -0.52
C HIS A 68 -8.97 -9.14 -0.15
N LEU A 69 -9.78 -8.19 -0.61
CA LEU A 69 -11.23 -8.21 -0.36
C LEU A 69 -11.98 -9.22 -1.25
N LEU A 70 -11.46 -9.54 -2.44
CA LEU A 70 -12.06 -10.52 -3.36
C LEU A 70 -11.72 -11.97 -3.00
N GLU A 71 -10.53 -12.22 -2.43
CA GLU A 71 -10.05 -13.55 -2.05
C GLU A 71 -10.41 -13.97 -0.61
N LYS A 72 -11.06 -13.09 0.15
CA LYS A 72 -11.68 -13.43 1.45
C LYS A 72 -12.95 -14.26 1.26
#